data_AF-A0A7U3V2B0-F1
#
_entry.id   AF-A0A7U3V2B0-F1
#
_cell.length_a   1.000
_cell.length_b   1.000
_cell.length_c   1.000
_cell.angle_alpha   90.00
_cell.angle_beta   90.00
_cell.angle_gamma   90.00
#
_symmetry.space_group_name_H-M   'P 1'
#
loop_
_entity.id
_entity.type
_entity.pdbx_description
1 polymer ?
#
loop_
_entity_poly.entity_id
_entity_poly.type
_entity_poly.pdbx_seq_one_letter_code
_entity_poly.pdbx_strand_id
1 'polypeptide(L)'
;MSEVNIVKYKLLTQPIITKNLIASDILPGILASKTENIIFDNAESDTIIISLQGAPVTEFIINETYHILVNQAKLDLKKAQFIHVHQEQTPRPWEFKESITFKQAKEYDKITVKYVADLIKFYKNKDKKVYIIGVSFGAFVAQDLIATYGNIADKYLIIAGGLDMPKEVWTQFSKGSYVGFEYDKNGNSKVIKFDAKQAGMGGSGFVEGQNMAKEMSK
;
A
#
# COMPACT_ATOMS: atom_id res chain seq x y z
N MET A 1 -30.01 -26.31 -19.35
CA MET A 1 -28.81 -25.45 -19.35
C MET A 1 -29.11 -24.30 -18.41
N SER A 2 -28.55 -24.35 -17.21
CA SER A 2 -28.86 -23.42 -16.12
C SER A 2 -28.11 -22.10 -16.31
N GLU A 3 -28.88 -21.02 -16.28
CA GLU A 3 -28.38 -19.64 -16.26
C GLU A 3 -27.45 -19.44 -15.07
N VAL A 4 -26.20 -19.08 -15.37
CA VAL A 4 -25.22 -18.69 -14.36
C VAL A 4 -25.59 -17.29 -13.89
N ASN A 5 -26.10 -17.21 -12.64
CA ASN A 5 -26.31 -15.95 -11.94
C ASN A 5 -24.96 -15.25 -11.72
N ILE A 6 -24.67 -14.23 -12.53
CA ILE A 6 -23.59 -13.27 -12.25
C ILE A 6 -24.10 -12.38 -11.13
N VAL A 7 -23.64 -12.64 -9.90
CA VAL A 7 -23.81 -11.72 -8.78
C VAL A 7 -22.94 -10.49 -9.06
N LYS A 8 -23.53 -9.48 -9.73
CA LYS A 8 -23.03 -8.11 -9.72
C LYS A 8 -22.95 -7.70 -8.24
N TYR A 9 -21.74 -7.52 -7.72
CA TYR A 9 -21.55 -6.95 -6.40
C TYR A 9 -22.19 -5.56 -6.38
N LYS A 10 -23.41 -5.54 -5.82
CA LYS A 10 -24.15 -4.36 -5.44
C LYS A 10 -23.23 -3.61 -4.48
N LEU A 11 -22.82 -2.40 -4.87
CA LEU A 11 -22.22 -1.42 -3.96
C LEU A 11 -23.06 -1.37 -2.70
N LEU A 12 -22.62 -2.06 -1.66
CA LEU A 12 -23.22 -2.03 -0.34
C LEU A 12 -22.38 -1.07 0.48
N THR A 13 -22.94 0.14 0.56
CA THR A 13 -22.70 1.18 1.56
C THR A 13 -21.26 1.66 1.65
N GLN A 14 -20.99 2.74 0.90
CA GLN A 14 -19.93 3.68 1.23
C GLN A 14 -19.99 3.98 2.74
N PRO A 15 -18.88 3.85 3.48
CA PRO A 15 -18.75 4.53 4.75
C PRO A 15 -18.90 6.02 4.47
N ILE A 16 -19.68 6.67 5.33
CA ILE A 16 -20.00 8.08 5.29
C ILE A 16 -18.71 8.88 5.10
N ILE A 17 -18.57 9.55 3.95
CA ILE A 17 -17.61 10.64 3.77
C ILE A 17 -18.06 11.75 4.73
N THR A 18 -17.67 11.67 6.00
CA THR A 18 -17.86 12.78 6.93
C THR A 18 -16.81 13.83 6.60
N LYS A 19 -17.13 14.69 5.63
CA LYS A 19 -16.38 15.88 5.21
C LYS A 19 -15.07 15.56 4.47
N ASN A 20 -15.04 15.78 3.16
CA ASN A 20 -13.79 15.94 2.42
C ASN A 20 -13.08 17.20 2.98
N LEU A 21 -12.19 17.02 3.96
CA LEU A 21 -11.27 18.07 4.38
C LEU A 21 -10.10 18.06 3.39
N ILE A 22 -9.81 19.20 2.78
CA ILE A 22 -8.67 19.32 1.86
C ILE A 22 -7.43 19.31 2.74
N ALA A 23 -6.44 18.50 2.41
CA ALA A 23 -5.22 18.35 3.22
C ALA A 23 -4.48 19.69 3.47
N SER A 24 -4.63 20.65 2.55
CA SER A 24 -4.13 22.03 2.70
C SER A 24 -4.70 22.77 3.91
N ASP A 25 -5.88 22.37 4.39
CA ASP A 25 -6.55 23.01 5.51
C ASP A 25 -5.97 22.56 6.86
N ILE A 26 -5.19 21.46 6.87
CA ILE A 26 -4.73 20.78 8.09
C ILE A 26 -3.20 20.64 8.14
N LEU A 27 -2.55 20.55 6.98
CA LEU A 27 -1.10 20.37 6.84
C LEU A 27 -0.41 21.63 6.30
N PRO A 28 0.80 21.97 6.77
CA PRO A 28 1.53 23.12 6.26
C PRO A 28 2.35 22.82 5.00
N GLY A 29 2.36 23.76 4.04
CA GLY A 29 3.42 23.90 3.02
C GLY A 29 3.66 22.68 2.12
N ILE A 30 4.93 22.22 2.03
CA ILE A 30 5.33 21.05 1.22
C ILE A 30 4.60 19.77 1.63
N LEU A 31 4.17 19.66 2.90
CA LEU A 31 3.28 18.58 3.29
C LEU A 31 1.98 18.76 2.50
N ALA A 32 1.25 19.86 2.64
CA ALA A 32 0.02 20.13 1.88
C ALA A 32 0.14 19.91 0.36
N SER A 33 1.19 20.42 -0.30
CA SER A 33 1.35 20.31 -1.77
C SER A 33 1.81 18.92 -2.25
N LYS A 34 2.39 18.10 -1.36
CA LYS A 34 2.67 16.68 -1.61
C LYS A 34 1.59 15.77 -1.01
N THR A 35 0.56 16.36 -0.40
CA THR A 35 -0.52 15.67 0.32
C THR A 35 -1.90 16.15 -0.09
N GLU A 36 -2.11 16.67 -1.31
CA GLU A 36 -3.46 16.92 -1.89
C GLU A 36 -4.45 15.75 -1.73
N ASN A 37 -3.95 14.60 -1.29
CA ASN A 37 -4.57 13.30 -1.30
C ASN A 37 -4.40 12.54 0.03
N ILE A 38 -4.77 13.16 1.15
CA ILE A 38 -5.02 12.46 2.41
C ILE A 38 -6.52 12.55 2.69
N ILE A 39 -7.20 11.41 2.67
CA ILE A 39 -8.59 11.31 3.10
C ILE A 39 -8.58 11.06 4.60
N PHE A 40 -9.33 11.89 5.33
CA PHE A 40 -9.51 11.77 6.77
C PHE A 40 -10.87 11.19 7.08
N ASP A 41 -10.88 10.17 7.91
CA ASP A 41 -12.05 9.86 8.74
C ASP A 41 -11.79 10.47 10.13
N ASN A 42 -12.76 11.13 10.76
CA ASN A 42 -12.65 11.68 12.12
C ASN A 42 -11.36 12.51 12.42
N ALA A 43 -11.27 13.71 11.84
CA ALA A 43 -10.05 14.54 11.87
C ALA A 43 -9.59 15.03 13.27
N GLU A 44 -10.46 14.98 14.28
CA GLU A 44 -10.16 15.45 15.64
C GLU A 44 -9.57 14.36 16.54
N SER A 45 -9.51 13.11 16.07
CA SER A 45 -9.07 11.97 16.87
C SER A 45 -7.64 12.14 17.42
N ASP A 46 -7.39 11.63 18.62
CA ASP A 46 -6.05 11.57 19.22
C ASP A 46 -5.21 10.39 18.72
N THR A 47 -5.86 9.42 18.08
CA THR A 47 -5.20 8.28 17.44
C THR A 47 -5.25 8.45 15.93
N ILE A 48 -4.11 8.35 15.29
CA ILE A 48 -3.89 8.45 13.86
C ILE A 48 -3.49 7.07 13.36
N ILE A 49 -4.15 6.58 12.32
CA ILE A 49 -3.77 5.37 11.61
C ILE A 49 -3.35 5.78 10.20
N ILE A 50 -2.08 5.59 9.90
CA ILE A 50 -1.52 5.81 8.57
C ILE A 50 -1.52 4.47 7.83
N SER A 51 -2.29 4.41 6.75
CA SER A 51 -2.45 3.24 5.90
C SER A 51 -1.55 3.34 4.66
N LEU A 52 -0.70 2.33 4.50
CA LEU A 52 0.18 2.15 3.35
C LEU A 52 -0.38 1.02 2.49
N GLN A 53 -0.88 1.39 1.30
CA GLN A 53 -1.54 0.45 0.38
C GLN A 53 -0.56 -0.61 -0.16
N GLY A 54 -1.11 -1.75 -0.54
CA GLY A 54 -0.43 -2.79 -1.29
C GLY A 54 -0.20 -2.44 -2.75
N ALA A 55 0.62 -3.27 -3.39
CA ALA A 55 1.14 -3.15 -4.76
C ALA A 55 1.82 -1.80 -5.10
N PRO A 56 2.95 -1.80 -5.81
CA PRO A 56 3.55 -0.57 -6.34
C PRO A 56 2.80 -0.16 -7.62
N VAL A 57 1.58 0.35 -7.48
CA VAL A 57 0.71 0.73 -8.61
C VAL A 57 0.49 2.24 -8.69
N THR A 58 0.05 2.73 -9.84
CA THR A 58 -0.19 4.17 -10.07
C THR A 58 -1.56 4.62 -9.57
N GLU A 59 -2.47 3.70 -9.29
CA GLU A 59 -3.75 3.98 -8.66
C GLU A 59 -3.64 4.18 -7.15
N PHE A 60 -4.40 5.15 -6.64
CA PHE A 60 -4.54 5.35 -5.20
C PHE A 60 -5.65 4.45 -4.64
N ILE A 61 -5.28 3.44 -3.86
CA ILE A 61 -6.16 2.40 -3.35
C ILE A 61 -6.48 2.68 -1.88
N ILE A 62 -7.68 3.22 -1.62
CA ILE A 62 -8.12 3.58 -0.27
C ILE A 62 -8.91 2.47 0.44
N ASN A 63 -9.53 1.54 -0.30
CA ASN A 63 -10.46 0.58 0.28
C ASN A 63 -9.81 -0.72 0.79
N GLU A 64 -8.55 -1.01 0.44
CA GLU A 64 -7.89 -2.28 0.77
C GLU A 64 -7.78 -2.47 2.28
N THR A 65 -7.12 -1.52 2.95
CA THR A 65 -6.92 -1.57 4.41
C THR A 65 -8.25 -1.50 5.15
N TYR A 66 -9.20 -0.67 4.68
CA TYR A 66 -10.53 -0.61 5.28
C TYR A 66 -11.25 -1.96 5.20
N HIS A 67 -11.19 -2.62 4.04
CA HIS A 67 -11.79 -3.95 3.86
C HIS A 67 -11.19 -4.99 4.82
N ILE A 68 -9.86 -5.02 4.95
CA ILE A 68 -9.18 -5.95 5.87
C ILE A 68 -9.60 -5.67 7.32
N LEU A 69 -9.54 -4.42 7.76
CA LEU A 69 -9.75 -4.08 9.17
C LEU A 69 -11.22 -4.10 9.58
N VAL A 70 -12.10 -3.49 8.79
CA VAL A 70 -13.51 -3.33 9.14
C VAL A 70 -14.33 -4.54 8.69
N ASN A 71 -14.18 -4.98 7.44
CA ASN A 71 -15.04 -6.03 6.90
C ASN A 71 -14.59 -7.42 7.36
N GLN A 72 -13.29 -7.70 7.38
CA GLN A 72 -12.75 -9.01 7.77
C GLN A 72 -12.48 -9.10 9.27
N ALA A 73 -11.71 -8.17 9.82
CA ALA A 73 -11.34 -8.17 11.24
C ALA A 73 -12.37 -7.54 12.18
N LYS A 74 -13.46 -6.96 11.66
CA LYS A 74 -14.57 -6.38 12.43
C LYS A 74 -14.14 -5.29 13.41
N LEU A 75 -13.12 -4.52 13.08
CA LEU A 75 -12.63 -3.42 13.90
C LEU A 75 -13.55 -2.20 13.79
N ASP A 76 -13.85 -1.57 14.93
CA ASP A 76 -14.49 -0.26 14.99
C ASP A 76 -13.41 0.83 14.92
N LEU A 77 -13.29 1.48 13.77
CA LEU A 77 -12.30 2.52 13.52
C LEU A 77 -12.82 3.94 13.79
N LYS A 78 -14.05 4.12 14.30
CA LYS A 78 -14.64 5.45 14.54
C LYS A 78 -13.86 6.33 15.50
N LYS A 79 -13.02 5.73 16.36
CA LYS A 79 -12.20 6.43 17.36
C LYS A 79 -10.79 6.79 16.86
N ALA A 80 -10.49 6.54 15.59
CA ALA A 80 -9.20 6.84 14.99
C ALA A 80 -9.37 7.73 13.77
N GLN A 81 -8.36 8.56 13.51
CA GLN A 81 -8.23 9.27 12.26
C GLN A 81 -7.51 8.37 11.27
N PHE A 82 -8.18 7.98 10.20
CA PHE A 82 -7.55 7.20 9.15
C PHE A 82 -6.92 8.12 8.11
N ILE A 83 -5.70 7.82 7.70
CA ILE A 83 -4.93 8.60 6.71
C ILE A 83 -4.36 7.63 5.69
N HIS A 84 -4.77 7.79 4.44
CA HIS A 84 -4.17 7.09 3.32
C HIS A 84 -3.02 7.93 2.75
N VAL A 85 -1.87 7.29 2.51
CA VAL A 85 -0.68 7.97 1.98
C VAL A 85 -0.40 7.50 0.57
N HIS A 86 -0.21 8.46 -0.33
CA HIS A 86 0.26 8.23 -1.69
C HIS A 86 1.64 7.57 -1.69
N GLN A 87 1.81 6.55 -2.53
CA GLN A 87 3.13 6.12 -2.97
C GLN A 87 3.66 7.10 -4.03
N GLU A 88 4.97 7.27 -4.18
CA GLU A 88 5.57 8.31 -5.03
C GLU A 88 5.05 8.35 -6.48
N GLN A 89 4.60 7.22 -7.02
CA GLN A 89 4.02 7.11 -8.36
C GLN A 89 2.54 7.50 -8.46
N THR A 90 1.78 7.38 -7.38
CA THR A 90 0.32 7.62 -7.38
C THR A 90 -0.10 9.08 -7.60
N PRO A 91 0.63 10.14 -7.17
CA PRO A 91 0.26 11.51 -7.49
C PRO A 91 0.66 11.93 -8.91
N ARG A 92 1.56 11.18 -9.54
CA ARG A 92 2.13 11.49 -10.87
C ARG A 92 2.06 10.29 -11.80
N PRO A 93 0.89 9.64 -11.96
CA PRO A 93 0.76 8.37 -12.69
C PRO A 93 1.23 8.48 -14.14
N TRP A 94 1.20 9.69 -14.72
CA TRP A 94 1.67 9.94 -16.08
C TRP A 94 3.19 9.78 -16.26
N GLU A 95 4.00 9.90 -15.20
CA GLU A 95 5.45 9.68 -15.24
C GLU A 95 5.83 8.18 -15.26
N PHE A 96 4.85 7.31 -14.99
CA PHE A 96 5.03 5.86 -14.81
C PHE A 96 4.37 5.05 -15.92
N LYS A 97 4.14 5.67 -17.09
CA LYS A 97 3.62 4.99 -18.29
C LYS A 97 4.67 4.10 -18.98
N GLU A 98 5.94 4.31 -18.67
CA GLU A 98 7.06 3.52 -19.19
C GLU A 98 7.74 2.72 -18.07
N SER A 99 8.46 1.66 -18.44
CA SER A 99 9.23 0.88 -17.47
C SER A 99 10.33 1.75 -16.84
N ILE A 100 10.33 1.85 -15.52
CA ILE A 100 11.44 2.46 -14.78
C ILE A 100 12.52 1.41 -14.46
N THR A 101 13.73 1.86 -14.16
CA THR A 101 14.83 0.99 -13.73
C THR A 101 14.67 0.56 -12.27
N PHE A 102 15.29 -0.56 -11.89
CA PHE A 102 15.33 -0.98 -10.49
C PHE A 102 15.97 0.06 -9.55
N LYS A 103 16.92 0.87 -10.07
CA LYS A 103 17.50 1.99 -9.31
C LYS A 103 16.46 3.08 -9.06
N GLN A 104 15.68 3.45 -10.07
CA GLN A 104 14.61 4.45 -9.92
C GLN A 104 13.53 3.98 -8.94
N ALA A 105 13.11 2.72 -9.05
CA ALA A 105 12.15 2.13 -8.10
C ALA A 105 12.61 2.31 -6.65
N LYS A 106 13.87 1.95 -6.34
CA LYS A 106 14.45 2.16 -5.00
C LYS A 106 14.45 3.62 -4.55
N GLU A 107 14.69 4.57 -5.45
CA GLU A 107 14.65 5.99 -5.10
C GLU A 107 13.21 6.47 -4.84
N TYR A 108 12.23 5.99 -5.62
CA TYR A 108 10.82 6.29 -5.38
C TYR A 108 10.30 5.69 -4.06
N ASP A 109 10.78 4.49 -3.70
CA ASP A 109 10.47 3.86 -2.41
C ASP A 109 10.99 4.72 -1.25
N LYS A 110 12.26 5.17 -1.32
CA LYS A 110 12.83 6.08 -0.31
C LYS A 110 12.06 7.37 -0.16
N ILE A 111 11.58 7.94 -1.28
CA ILE A 111 10.79 9.16 -1.26
C ILE A 111 9.45 8.91 -0.53
N THR A 112 8.78 7.79 -0.84
CA THR A 112 7.56 7.36 -0.15
C THR A 112 7.80 7.21 1.35
N VAL A 113 8.86 6.49 1.74
CA VAL A 113 9.24 6.30 3.15
C VAL A 113 9.48 7.63 3.85
N LYS A 114 10.17 8.58 3.19
CA LYS A 114 10.40 9.92 3.74
C LYS A 114 9.07 10.65 4.00
N TYR A 115 8.10 10.57 3.10
CA TYR A 115 6.80 11.21 3.30
C TYR A 115 6.07 10.66 4.53
N VAL A 116 6.10 9.33 4.70
CA VAL A 116 5.52 8.69 5.88
C VAL A 116 6.22 9.16 7.15
N ALA A 117 7.56 9.25 7.14
CA ALA A 117 8.34 9.75 8.28
C ALA A 117 7.98 11.21 8.65
N ASP A 118 7.89 12.09 7.64
CA ASP A 118 7.52 13.49 7.85
C ASP A 118 6.08 13.62 8.41
N LEU A 119 5.15 12.78 7.94
CA LEU A 119 3.76 12.74 8.41
C LEU A 119 3.66 12.25 9.86
N ILE A 120 4.40 11.19 10.22
CA ILE A 120 4.47 10.72 11.61
C ILE A 120 4.99 11.85 12.49
N LYS A 121 6.12 12.47 12.12
CA LYS A 121 6.72 13.57 12.88
C LYS A 121 5.73 14.71 13.10
N PHE A 122 4.96 15.07 12.07
CA PHE A 122 3.93 16.11 12.18
C PHE A 122 2.89 15.78 13.25
N TYR A 123 2.33 14.57 13.25
CA TYR A 123 1.32 14.17 14.24
C TYR A 123 1.90 13.94 15.64
N LYS A 124 3.11 13.39 15.74
CA LYS A 124 3.81 13.23 17.02
C LYS A 124 4.11 14.59 17.67
N ASN A 125 4.45 15.61 16.89
CA ASN A 125 4.64 16.99 17.39
C ASN A 125 3.34 17.66 17.88
N LYS A 126 2.18 17.06 17.60
CA LYS A 126 0.86 17.48 18.12
C LYS A 126 0.36 16.55 19.23
N ASP A 127 1.27 15.79 19.86
CA ASP A 127 0.98 14.84 20.93
C ASP A 127 -0.03 13.74 20.55
N LYS A 128 -0.17 13.44 19.25
CA LYS A 128 -1.04 12.37 18.77
C LYS A 128 -0.36 10.99 18.87
N LYS A 129 -1.18 9.94 19.02
CA LYS A 129 -0.75 8.54 18.87
C LYS A 129 -0.78 8.17 17.40
N VAL A 130 0.29 7.58 16.87
CA VAL A 130 0.41 7.26 15.45
C VAL A 130 0.67 5.77 15.27
N TYR A 131 -0.22 5.09 14.53
CA TYR A 131 -0.10 3.68 14.16
C TYR A 131 0.10 3.56 12.65
N ILE A 132 1.01 2.68 12.23
CA ILE A 132 1.24 2.36 10.83
C ILE A 132 0.60 1.03 10.50
N ILE A 133 -0.12 0.97 9.38
CA ILE A 133 -0.63 -0.28 8.81
C ILE A 133 -0.09 -0.38 7.39
N GLY A 134 0.77 -1.37 7.16
CA GLY A 134 1.33 -1.68 5.86
C GLY A 134 0.83 -3.03 5.37
N VAL A 135 0.24 -3.05 4.17
CA VAL A 135 -0.27 -4.26 3.52
C VAL A 135 0.54 -4.54 2.27
N SER A 136 1.01 -5.78 2.07
CA SER A 136 1.74 -6.19 0.86
C SER A 136 2.91 -5.25 0.56
N PHE A 137 2.92 -4.51 -0.55
CA PHE A 137 3.95 -3.52 -0.82
C PHE A 137 4.09 -2.45 0.28
N GLY A 138 2.99 -1.96 0.85
CA GLY A 138 3.01 -1.03 1.98
C GLY A 138 3.64 -1.63 3.24
N ALA A 139 3.70 -2.96 3.35
CA ALA A 139 4.44 -3.63 4.41
C ALA A 139 5.96 -3.50 4.23
N PHE A 140 6.47 -3.49 2.99
CA PHE A 140 7.88 -3.17 2.71
C PHE A 140 8.19 -1.71 3.02
N VAL A 141 7.31 -0.77 2.66
CA VAL A 141 7.46 0.64 3.02
C VAL A 141 7.53 0.82 4.55
N ALA A 142 6.68 0.11 5.31
CA ALA A 142 6.73 0.13 6.77
C ALA A 142 8.05 -0.43 7.34
N GLN A 143 8.61 -1.47 6.72
CA GLN A 143 9.89 -2.05 7.13
C GLN A 143 11.06 -1.11 6.82
N ASP A 144 11.09 -0.54 5.61
CA ASP A 144 12.11 0.43 5.23
C ASP A 144 12.05 1.69 6.09
N LEU A 145 10.85 2.09 6.53
CA LEU A 145 10.66 3.17 7.50
C LEU A 145 11.33 2.85 8.84
N ILE A 146 11.09 1.66 9.39
CA ILE A 146 11.72 1.20 10.64
C ILE A 146 13.24 1.12 10.46
N ALA A 147 13.72 0.56 9.35
CA ALA A 147 15.14 0.41 9.07
C ALA A 147 15.87 1.76 8.91
N THR A 148 15.21 2.75 8.30
CA THR A 148 15.81 4.04 7.97
C THR A 148 15.70 5.05 9.12
N TYR A 149 14.55 5.10 9.79
CA TYR A 149 14.23 6.13 10.79
C TYR A 149 14.12 5.59 12.22
N GLY A 150 14.15 4.27 12.41
CA GLY A 150 13.89 3.62 13.69
C GLY A 150 12.41 3.54 14.02
N ASN A 151 12.11 3.19 15.28
CA ASN A 151 10.74 3.05 15.77
C ASN A 151 10.13 4.43 16.09
N ILE A 152 9.66 5.14 15.07
CA ILE A 152 9.15 6.53 15.19
C ILE A 152 7.62 6.63 15.35
N ALA A 153 6.88 5.53 15.13
CA ALA A 153 5.46 5.44 15.41
C ALA A 153 5.19 4.63 16.69
N ASP A 154 4.00 4.73 17.25
CA ASP A 154 3.64 4.05 18.50
C ASP A 154 3.39 2.55 18.29
N LYS A 155 2.87 2.16 17.11
CA LYS A 155 2.62 0.76 16.73
C LYS A 155 2.72 0.56 15.21
N TYR A 156 3.06 -0.66 14.82
CA TYR A 156 3.11 -1.11 13.43
C TYR A 156 2.31 -2.39 13.27
N LEU A 157 1.48 -2.47 12.24
CA LEU A 157 0.83 -3.68 11.77
C LEU A 157 1.30 -3.93 10.33
N ILE A 158 2.08 -4.99 10.15
CA ILE A 158 2.73 -5.35 8.89
C ILE A 158 2.08 -6.64 8.41
N ILE A 159 1.38 -6.57 7.28
CA ILE A 159 0.58 -7.67 6.73
C ILE A 159 1.17 -8.08 5.38
N ALA A 160 1.52 -9.36 5.23
CA ALA A 160 1.96 -9.95 3.96
C ALA A 160 3.21 -9.29 3.30
N GLY A 161 4.17 -8.80 4.10
CA GLY A 161 5.42 -8.21 3.60
C GLY A 161 6.66 -9.04 3.95
N GLY A 162 6.73 -10.32 3.60
CA GLY A 162 7.76 -11.26 4.10
C GLY A 162 9.15 -10.65 4.35
N LEU A 163 9.69 -10.85 5.57
CA LEU A 163 10.96 -10.26 6.03
C LEU A 163 12.19 -10.87 5.33
N ASP A 164 12.11 -12.14 4.98
CA ASP A 164 13.13 -12.87 4.23
C ASP A 164 12.49 -13.39 2.94
N MET A 165 12.67 -12.64 1.86
CA MET A 165 12.13 -12.99 0.55
C MET A 165 13.20 -13.73 -0.27
N PRO A 166 12.94 -14.98 -0.71
CA PRO A 166 13.89 -15.73 -1.53
C PRO A 166 14.30 -14.95 -2.77
N LYS A 167 15.56 -15.12 -3.18
CA LYS A 167 16.14 -14.39 -4.33
C LYS A 167 15.32 -14.61 -5.60
N GLU A 168 14.88 -15.84 -5.79
CA GLU A 168 14.06 -16.30 -6.91
C GLU A 168 12.72 -15.57 -6.96
N VAL A 169 12.17 -15.14 -5.82
CA VAL A 169 10.89 -14.42 -5.75
C VAL A 169 11.08 -12.95 -6.09
N TRP A 170 11.95 -12.23 -5.37
CA TRP A 170 12.11 -10.79 -5.61
C TRP A 170 12.68 -10.49 -7.01
N THR A 171 13.48 -11.39 -7.58
CA THR A 171 14.01 -11.27 -8.95
C THR A 171 12.91 -11.40 -10.01
N GLN A 172 11.81 -12.09 -9.72
CA GLN A 172 10.65 -12.16 -10.64
C GLN A 172 9.75 -10.93 -10.46
N PHE A 173 9.55 -10.47 -9.23
CA PHE A 173 8.87 -9.19 -8.99
C PHE A 173 9.61 -8.01 -9.63
N SER A 174 10.94 -7.98 -9.61
CA SER A 174 11.76 -7.01 -10.35
C SER A 174 11.72 -7.20 -11.87
N LYS A 175 10.91 -8.13 -12.38
CA LYS A 175 10.59 -8.34 -13.81
C LYS A 175 9.10 -8.09 -14.10
N GLY A 176 8.32 -7.65 -13.11
CA GLY A 176 6.87 -7.52 -13.22
C GLY A 176 6.15 -8.86 -13.35
N SER A 177 6.79 -9.96 -12.92
CA SER A 177 6.26 -11.33 -12.98
C SER A 177 5.90 -11.81 -11.58
N TYR A 178 4.78 -12.52 -11.46
CA TYR A 178 4.38 -13.14 -10.20
C TYR A 178 4.93 -14.56 -10.10
N VAL A 179 5.12 -15.00 -8.85
CA VAL A 179 5.45 -16.37 -8.53
C VAL A 179 4.61 -16.85 -7.35
N GLY A 180 4.36 -18.15 -7.33
CA GLY A 180 3.75 -18.86 -6.22
C GLY A 180 4.71 -19.89 -5.64
N PHE A 181 4.24 -20.57 -4.60
CA PHE A 181 4.92 -21.71 -4.01
C PHE A 181 4.07 -22.96 -4.19
N GLU A 182 4.68 -24.01 -4.72
CA GLU A 182 4.10 -25.35 -4.69
C GLU A 182 4.81 -26.16 -3.62
N TYR A 183 4.05 -26.76 -2.71
CA TYR A 183 4.58 -27.55 -1.61
C TYR A 183 4.41 -29.04 -1.90
N ASP A 184 5.48 -29.81 -1.72
CA ASP A 184 5.38 -31.26 -1.75
C ASP A 184 4.74 -31.81 -0.46
N LYS A 185 4.46 -33.13 -0.45
CA LYS A 185 3.89 -33.82 0.71
C LYS A 185 4.73 -33.76 1.99
N ASN A 186 6.01 -33.39 1.87
CA ASN A 186 6.94 -33.27 2.99
C ASN A 186 7.11 -31.80 3.44
N GLY A 187 6.39 -30.86 2.82
CA GLY A 187 6.46 -29.43 3.13
C GLY A 187 7.60 -28.69 2.43
N ASN A 188 8.34 -29.32 1.51
CA ASN A 188 9.35 -28.62 0.73
C ASN A 188 8.66 -27.76 -0.34
N SER A 189 9.07 -26.50 -0.48
CA SER A 189 8.52 -25.58 -1.46
C SER A 189 9.39 -25.46 -2.70
N LYS A 190 8.78 -25.37 -3.88
CA LYS A 190 9.42 -24.87 -5.11
C LYS A 190 8.71 -23.60 -5.58
N VAL A 191 9.50 -22.64 -6.07
CA VAL A 191 8.97 -21.42 -6.69
C VAL A 191 8.43 -21.78 -8.07
N ILE A 192 7.17 -21.47 -8.32
CA ILE A 192 6.51 -21.69 -9.60
C ILE A 192 6.11 -20.34 -10.21
N LYS A 193 6.14 -20.24 -11.54
CA LYS A 193 5.53 -19.09 -12.21
C LYS A 193 4.03 -19.14 -12.02
N PHE A 194 3.45 -17.97 -11.82
CA PHE A 194 2.04 -17.82 -11.57
C PHE A 194 1.59 -16.54 -12.28
N ASP A 195 0.50 -16.58 -13.03
CA ASP A 195 -0.01 -15.39 -13.70
C ASP A 195 -0.92 -14.56 -12.77
N ALA A 196 -1.08 -13.26 -13.07
CA ALA A 196 -1.84 -12.35 -12.21
C ALA A 196 -3.33 -12.76 -12.09
N LYS A 197 -3.85 -13.45 -13.11
CA LYS A 197 -5.23 -13.93 -13.15
C LYS A 197 -5.43 -15.15 -12.25
N GLN A 198 -4.48 -16.09 -12.25
CA GLN A 198 -4.42 -17.25 -11.37
C GLN A 198 -4.31 -16.82 -9.90
N ALA A 199 -3.65 -15.70 -9.63
CA ALA A 199 -3.56 -15.12 -8.29
C ALA A 199 -4.82 -14.41 -7.81
N GLY A 200 -5.86 -14.29 -8.66
CA GLY A 200 -7.02 -13.46 -8.32
C GLY A 200 -6.67 -11.98 -8.17
N MET A 201 -5.51 -11.55 -8.66
CA MET A 201 -5.00 -10.18 -8.59
C MET A 201 -5.31 -9.38 -9.87
N GLY A 202 -5.99 -9.98 -10.85
CA GLY A 202 -6.35 -9.33 -12.12
C GLY A 202 -7.53 -8.36 -12.02
N GLY A 203 -7.27 -7.13 -11.57
CA GLY A 203 -8.16 -5.97 -11.76
C GLY A 203 -7.84 -5.21 -13.06
N SER A 204 -8.77 -4.38 -13.54
CA SER A 204 -8.72 -3.69 -14.84
C SER A 204 -7.58 -2.67 -15.06
N GLY A 205 -6.67 -2.50 -14.09
CA GLY A 205 -5.47 -1.65 -14.19
C GLY A 205 -4.15 -2.42 -14.09
N PHE A 206 -4.19 -3.75 -13.90
CA PHE A 206 -2.97 -4.55 -13.80
C PHE A 206 -2.35 -4.74 -15.18
N VAL A 207 -1.17 -4.15 -15.38
CA VAL A 207 -0.44 -4.33 -16.63
C VAL A 207 0.59 -5.44 -16.47
N GLU A 208 0.15 -6.67 -16.69
CA GLU A 208 1.04 -7.83 -16.81
C GLU A 208 2.09 -7.56 -17.92
N GLY A 209 3.37 -7.77 -17.61
CA GLY A 209 4.47 -7.51 -18.56
C GLY A 209 4.93 -6.04 -18.66
N GLN A 210 4.27 -5.09 -18.02
CA GLN A 210 4.85 -3.76 -17.77
C GLN A 210 5.44 -3.73 -16.36
N ASN A 211 6.69 -4.13 -16.30
CA ASN A 211 7.46 -3.97 -15.09
C ASN A 211 7.71 -2.47 -14.81
N MET A 212 7.34 -2.03 -13.61
CA MET A 212 7.75 -0.73 -13.06
C MET A 212 9.13 -0.81 -12.37
N ALA A 213 9.99 -1.77 -12.66
CA ALA A 213 11.36 -1.79 -12.11
C ALA A 213 12.24 -2.81 -12.86
N LYS A 214 12.62 -2.56 -14.12
CA LYS A 214 13.49 -3.50 -14.85
C LYS A 214 14.91 -3.48 -14.28
N GLU A 215 15.37 -4.64 -13.80
CA GLU A 215 16.80 -4.88 -13.59
C GLU A 215 17.45 -5.04 -14.97
N MET A 216 18.33 -4.12 -15.35
CA MET A 216 19.09 -4.26 -16.59
C MET A 216 20.12 -5.37 -16.39
N SER A 217 20.05 -6.43 -17.20
CA SER A 217 21.10 -7.43 -17.27
C SER A 217 22.41 -6.74 -17.66
N LYS A 218 23.44 -6.92 -16.83
CA LYS A 218 24.81 -6.58 -17.21
C LYS A 218 25.31 -7.51 -18.31
#